data_AF-A0A962WKW8-F1
#
_entry.id   AF-A0A962WKW8-F1
#
_cell.length_a   1.000
_cell.length_b   1.000
_cell.length_c   1.000
_cell.angle_alpha   90.00
_cell.angle_beta   90.00
_cell.angle_gamma   90.00
#
_symmetry.space_group_name_H-M   'P 1'
#
loop_
_entity.id
_entity.type
_entity.pdbx_description
1 polymer ?
#
loop_
_entity_poly.entity_id
_entity_poly.type
_entity_poly.pdbx_seq_one_letter_code
_entity_poly.pdbx_strand_id
1 'polypeptide(L)' 'MTPDPIGLAGGLNPYLYANDNPIIYVDPYGLFWVPGEPLRPSSTAQYKTSRHHRRRWVRDINHLPVVSA' A
#
# COMPACT_ATOMS: atom_id res chain seq x y z
N MET A 1 -9.58 -14.64 22.06
CA MET A 1 -9.48 -14.75 20.58
C MET A 1 -10.40 -15.87 20.14
N THR A 2 -11.14 -15.68 19.05
CA THR A 2 -12.07 -16.66 18.49
C THR A 2 -11.52 -17.19 17.16
N PRO A 3 -11.68 -18.48 16.82
CA PRO A 3 -11.33 -19.02 15.51
C PRO A 3 -12.09 -18.33 14.36
N ASP A 4 -11.53 -18.35 13.16
CA ASP A 4 -12.18 -17.88 11.93
C ASP A 4 -13.55 -18.56 11.73
N PRO A 5 -14.66 -17.80 11.61
CA PRO A 5 -16.00 -18.34 11.46
C PRO A 5 -16.26 -19.06 10.12
N ILE A 6 -15.42 -18.87 9.08
CA ILE A 6 -15.54 -19.63 7.83
C ILE A 6 -14.74 -20.94 7.85
N GLY A 7 -14.07 -21.24 8.96
CA GLY A 7 -13.37 -22.49 9.19
C GLY A 7 -12.25 -22.72 8.17
N LEU A 8 -12.16 -23.94 7.64
CA LEU A 8 -11.09 -24.33 6.72
C LEU A 8 -11.14 -23.64 5.36
N ALA A 9 -12.22 -22.92 5.04
CA ALA A 9 -12.28 -22.10 3.82
C ALA A 9 -11.30 -20.91 3.88
N GLY A 10 -10.96 -20.42 5.07
CA GLY A 10 -9.96 -19.36 5.32
C GLY A 10 -8.52 -19.88 5.40
N GLY A 11 -8.31 -21.20 5.42
CA GLY A 11 -7.01 -21.85 5.52
C GLY A 11 -6.91 -22.83 6.69
N LEU A 12 -5.77 -23.52 6.80
CA LEU A 12 -5.53 -24.50 7.85
C LEU A 12 -5.33 -23.88 9.24
N ASN A 13 -4.82 -22.64 9.30
CA ASN A 13 -4.64 -21.93 10.56
C ASN A 13 -5.84 -20.99 10.79
N PRO A 14 -6.75 -21.31 11.74
CA PRO A 14 -7.97 -20.52 11.96
C PRO A 14 -7.73 -19.19 12.69
N TYR A 15 -6.46 -18.84 12.93
CA TYR A 15 -6.03 -17.59 13.52
C TYR A 15 -5.08 -16.82 12.60
N LEU A 16 -4.97 -17.22 11.32
CA LEU A 16 -4.10 -16.57 10.35
C LEU A 16 -4.62 -15.16 10.03
N TYR A 17 -3.75 -14.15 10.16
CA TYR A 17 -4.06 -12.79 9.75
C TYR A 17 -3.35 -12.47 8.44
N ALA A 18 -4.05 -11.82 7.51
CA ALA A 18 -3.48 -11.25 6.29
C ALA A 18 -2.58 -12.21 5.48
N ASN A 19 -2.97 -13.49 5.38
CA ASN A 19 -2.21 -14.53 4.67
C ASN A 19 -0.72 -14.59 5.06
N ASP A 20 -0.42 -14.38 6.34
CA ASP A 20 0.94 -14.32 6.89
C ASP A 20 1.84 -13.22 6.29
N ASN A 21 1.24 -12.26 5.58
CA ASN A 21 1.96 -11.14 4.97
C ASN A 21 1.19 -9.82 5.13
N PRO A 22 1.20 -9.23 6.34
CA PRO A 22 0.51 -7.98 6.63
C PRO A 22 1.14 -6.75 5.98
N ILE A 23 2.27 -6.90 5.28
CA ILE A 23 2.90 -5.83 4.51
C ILE A 23 2.08 -5.54 3.24
N ILE A 24 1.54 -6.60 2.61
CA ILE A 24 0.84 -6.49 1.32
C ILE A 24 -0.64 -6.80 1.42
N TYR A 25 -1.10 -7.44 2.50
CA TYR A 25 -2.49 -7.85 2.66
C TYR A 25 -3.13 -7.25 3.91
N VAL A 26 -4.45 -7.05 3.82
CA VAL A 26 -5.33 -6.67 4.92
C VAL A 26 -6.53 -7.61 4.90
N ASP A 27 -7.03 -7.99 6.07
CA ASP A 27 -8.29 -8.73 6.20
C ASP A 27 -9.31 -7.84 6.94
N PRO A 28 -10.18 -7.11 6.21
CA PRO A 28 -11.10 -6.14 6.81
C PRO A 28 -12.22 -6.76 7.65
N TYR A 29 -12.52 -8.05 7.42
CA TYR A 29 -13.67 -8.73 8.00
C TYR A 29 -13.29 -9.91 8.89
N GLY A 30 -12.00 -10.29 8.91
CA GLY A 30 -11.55 -11.52 9.55
C GLY A 30 -12.06 -12.77 8.83
N LEU A 31 -12.23 -12.69 7.50
CA LEU A 31 -12.81 -13.76 6.67
C LEU A 31 -11.94 -14.07 5.44
N PHE A 32 -11.39 -13.04 4.80
CA PHE A 32 -10.54 -13.19 3.63
C PHE A 32 -9.66 -11.96 3.45
N TRP A 33 -8.45 -12.19 2.98
CA TRP A 33 -7.48 -11.12 2.74
C TRP A 33 -7.67 -10.50 1.36
N VAL A 34 -7.40 -9.19 1.30
CA VAL A 34 -7.29 -8.42 0.06
C VAL A 34 -5.94 -7.71 0.02
N PRO A 35 -5.39 -7.42 -1.16
CA PRO A 35 -4.24 -6.52 -1.26
C PRO A 35 -4.55 -5.21 -0.54
N GLY A 36 -3.65 -4.78 0.35
CA GLY A 36 -3.72 -3.44 0.93
C GLY A 36 -3.63 -2.43 -0.21
N GLU A 37 -4.59 -1.50 -0.29
CA GLU A 37 -4.56 -0.48 -1.33
C GLU A 37 -3.19 0.23 -1.27
N PRO A 38 -2.35 0.18 -2.33
CA PRO A 38 -1.13 0.97 -2.35
C PRO A 38 -1.59 2.41 -2.40
N LEU A 39 -1.47 3.14 -1.28
CA LEU A 39 -1.89 4.53 -1.06
C LEU A 39 -2.45 5.12 -2.34
N ARG A 40 -3.73 4.85 -2.64
CA ARG A 40 -4.33 5.36 -3.88
C ARG A 40 -4.07 6.86 -3.79
N PRO A 41 -3.33 7.47 -4.74
CA PRO A 41 -3.35 8.90 -4.80
C PRO A 41 -4.82 9.22 -4.98
N SER A 42 -5.42 9.92 -4.00
CA SER A 42 -6.78 10.40 -4.11
C SER A 42 -6.94 10.98 -5.51
N SER A 43 -8.08 10.76 -6.15
CA SER A 43 -8.38 11.14 -7.54
C SER A 43 -7.89 12.54 -7.98
N THR A 44 -7.54 13.41 -7.04
CA THR A 44 -6.81 14.66 -7.21
C THR A 44 -5.36 14.53 -7.72
N ALA A 45 -4.59 13.48 -7.40
CA ALA A 45 -3.23 13.30 -7.93
C ALA A 45 -3.24 12.83 -9.40
N GLN A 46 -4.31 12.13 -9.81
CA GLN A 46 -4.55 11.74 -11.20
C GLN A 46 -5.03 12.92 -12.07
N TYR A 47 -5.63 13.96 -11.47
CA TYR A 47 -6.02 15.21 -12.17
C TYR A 47 -4.82 16.05 -12.64
N LYS A 48 -3.60 15.81 -12.14
CA LYS A 48 -2.43 16.67 -12.45
C LYS A 48 -1.50 16.13 -13.52
N THR A 49 -1.70 14.92 -14.02
CA THR A 49 -0.83 14.33 -15.06
C THR A 49 -1.62 13.95 -16.32
N SER A 50 -2.36 14.91 -16.86
CA SER A 50 -2.91 14.76 -18.21
C SER A 50 -2.86 16.10 -18.94
N ARG A 51 -1.64 16.48 -19.33
CA ARG A 51 -1.34 17.32 -20.49
C ARG A 51 0.17 17.40 -20.64
N HIS A 52 0.67 16.61 -21.59
CA HIS A 52 1.95 16.75 -22.28
C HIS A 52 2.79 17.95 -21.85
N HIS A 53 3.88 17.75 -21.11
CA HIS A 53 5.16 18.41 -21.38
C HIS A 53 6.27 17.85 -20.49
N ARG A 54 7.23 17.24 -21.18
CA ARG A 54 8.68 17.30 -20.90
C ARG A 54 9.23 16.66 -19.62
N ARG A 55 9.86 15.51 -19.89
CA ARG A 55 11.25 15.15 -19.51
C ARG A 55 11.60 15.07 -18.02
N ARG A 56 11.77 13.81 -17.60
CA ARG A 56 12.93 13.26 -16.86
C ARG A 56 13.29 13.98 -15.54
N TRP A 57 12.76 13.46 -14.44
CA TRP A 57 13.36 13.63 -13.11
C TRP A 57 14.11 12.34 -12.72
N VAL A 58 15.35 12.23 -13.19
CA VAL A 58 16.37 11.34 -12.64
C VAL A 58 17.67 12.14 -12.65
N ARG A 59 18.28 12.31 -11.46
CA ARG A 59 19.40 13.22 -11.09
C ARG A 59 18.84 14.61 -10.69
N ASP A 60 18.95 15.12 -9.46
CA ASP A 60 20.14 15.30 -8.62
C ASP A 60 19.79 15.33 -7.11
N ILE A 61 20.51 14.57 -6.27
CA ILE A 61 20.35 14.57 -4.79
C ILE A 61 21.39 15.48 -4.08
N ASN A 62 22.28 16.19 -4.79
CA ASN A 62 23.47 16.77 -4.15
C ASN A 62 23.65 18.31 -4.24
N HIS A 63 22.59 19.10 -4.43
CA HIS A 63 22.72 20.56 -4.35
C HIS A 63 21.61 21.20 -3.50
N LEU A 64 21.77 21.11 -2.18
CA LEU A 64 21.15 22.05 -1.25
C LEU A 64 22.21 23.11 -0.89
N PRO A 65 21.91 24.43 -0.97
CA PRO A 65 22.84 25.42 -0.44
C PRO A 65 22.91 25.29 1.08
N VAL A 66 24.13 25.18 1.60
CA VAL A 66 24.42 25.29 3.03
C VAL A 66 24.09 26.72 3.45
N VAL A 67 23.06 26.90 4.27
CA VAL A 67 22.82 28.19 4.92
C VAL A 67 23.83 28.30 6.06
N SER A 68 24.76 29.25 5.95
CA SER A 68 25.74 29.57 6.99
C SER A 68 25.52 31.00 7.47
N ALA A 69 25.53 31.15 8.80
CA ALA A 69 25.49 32.34 9.66
C ALA A 69 24.14 33.05 9.80
#